data_AF-A0A1I8BC70-F1
#
_entry.id   AF-A0A1I8BC70-F1
#
_cell.length_a   1.000
_cell.length_b   1.000
_cell.length_c   1.000
_cell.angle_alpha   90.00
_cell.angle_beta   90.00
_cell.angle_gamma   90.00
#
_symmetry.space_group_name_H-M   'P 1'
#
loop_
_entity.id
_entity.type
_entity.pdbx_description
1 polymer ?
#
loop_
_entity_poly.entity_id
_entity_poly.type
_entity_poly.pdbx_seq_one_letter_code
_entity_poly.pdbx_strand_id
1 'polypeptide(L)'
;MFITSIDNIRICKILVVGVSSSFIANGMVFKRGAEGEIKQAKNAKVAIFACPFDLSQSETKGTMLMNTADDLLKFSNKEEATVEQKVKDSAEASVSVVVAAGKCGDLYIHFLDKYKIMGVRLTSKFDLRRLCLTLGAQAQAVICAPPVFGDTFIFDKQTENSKVLTVIVRGSSQSILDDVERAIDDGVNTFKALTRDNRIFYFLLNMCQNRKLISCFIIEKFLFIVIGWSTEIELSRQIQLFGEIQSGLEQYSIRKFANALDVLPKQLAENCGMKTTEALANLYASHQNGSINEGIEIIMANPAGGPAPRGPKAQDEDDDAGMA
;
A
#
# COMPACT_ATOMS: atom_id res chain seq x y z
N MET A 1 12.33 -3.75 12.47
CA MET A 1 10.87 -3.97 12.40
C MET A 1 10.58 -4.70 11.09
N PHE A 2 10.64 -6.04 11.09
CA PHE A 2 10.44 -6.79 9.85
C PHE A 2 8.95 -7.06 9.66
N ILE A 3 8.36 -6.46 8.62
CA ILE A 3 7.00 -6.74 8.18
C ILE A 3 6.96 -8.20 7.72
N THR A 4 6.35 -9.08 8.49
CA THR A 4 6.41 -10.54 8.25
C THR A 4 5.39 -11.04 7.22
N SER A 5 4.45 -10.20 6.75
CA SER A 5 3.44 -10.59 5.76
C SER A 5 2.99 -9.44 4.85
N ILE A 6 3.04 -9.66 3.53
CA ILE A 6 2.54 -8.73 2.49
C ILE A 6 1.07 -8.40 2.67
N ASP A 7 0.28 -9.35 3.20
CA ASP A 7 -1.16 -9.19 3.37
C ASP A 7 -1.55 -8.02 4.30
N ASN A 8 -0.57 -7.53 5.07
CA ASN A 8 -0.69 -6.39 5.98
C ASN A 8 -0.28 -5.04 5.36
N ILE A 9 0.23 -5.03 4.13
CA ILE A 9 0.50 -3.80 3.39
C ILE A 9 -0.75 -3.48 2.57
N ARG A 10 -1.27 -2.28 2.72
CA ARG A 10 -2.46 -1.79 2.01
C ARG A 10 -2.10 -0.56 1.20
N ILE A 11 -2.64 -0.45 -0.01
CA ILE A 11 -2.47 0.73 -0.85
C ILE A 11 -3.78 1.52 -0.89
N CYS A 12 -3.70 2.82 -0.64
CA CYS A 12 -4.83 3.75 -0.67
C CYS A 12 -4.61 4.82 -1.73
N LYS A 13 -5.32 4.67 -2.84
CA LYS A 13 -5.29 5.59 -3.99
C LYS A 13 -6.14 6.83 -3.76
N ILE A 14 -5.55 8.02 -3.73
CA ILE A 14 -6.24 9.31 -3.60
C ILE A 14 -5.99 10.13 -4.86
N LEU A 15 -7.07 10.55 -5.52
CA LEU A 15 -7.03 11.34 -6.76
C LEU A 15 -6.78 12.82 -6.47
N VAL A 16 -5.58 13.16 -6.04
CA VAL A 16 -5.16 14.52 -5.64
C VAL A 16 -3.65 14.68 -5.86
N VAL A 17 -3.21 15.82 -6.40
CA VAL A 17 -1.79 16.24 -6.51
C VAL A 17 -0.90 15.23 -7.29
N GLY A 18 0.39 15.50 -7.44
CA GLY A 18 1.37 14.59 -8.04
C GLY A 18 1.83 13.48 -7.09
N VAL A 19 2.46 12.45 -7.69
CA VAL A 19 2.93 11.22 -7.01
C VAL A 19 3.96 11.51 -5.92
N SER A 20 4.76 12.56 -6.05
CA SER A 20 5.78 12.98 -5.07
C SER A 20 5.23 13.34 -3.70
N SER A 21 3.91 13.57 -3.58
CA SER A 21 3.24 13.89 -2.31
C SER A 21 2.71 12.66 -1.56
N SER A 22 2.99 11.45 -2.06
CA SER A 22 2.61 10.17 -1.46
C SER A 22 3.43 9.90 -0.20
N PHE A 23 2.82 9.27 0.80
CA PHE A 23 3.48 8.96 2.09
C PHE A 23 2.91 7.69 2.71
N ILE A 24 3.65 7.13 3.67
CA ILE A 24 3.27 5.91 4.38
C ILE A 24 2.61 6.32 5.71
N ALA A 25 1.43 5.77 5.97
CA ALA A 25 0.73 5.92 7.23
C ALA A 25 0.76 4.59 8.00
N ASN A 26 1.20 4.64 9.25
CA ASN A 26 1.12 3.49 10.16
C ASN A 26 -0.34 3.26 10.56
N GLY A 27 -0.84 2.04 10.40
CA GLY A 27 -2.24 1.69 10.63
C GLY A 27 -3.08 1.69 9.36
N MET A 28 -4.39 1.89 9.52
CA MET A 28 -5.35 1.81 8.42
C MET A 28 -5.97 3.16 8.09
N VAL A 29 -6.03 3.47 6.80
CA VAL A 29 -6.65 4.70 6.29
C VAL A 29 -7.84 4.36 5.40
N PHE A 30 -8.90 5.16 5.48
CA PHE A 30 -10.10 5.00 4.67
C PHE A 30 -10.30 6.22 3.77
N LYS A 31 -10.72 5.97 2.52
CA LYS A 31 -11.05 7.05 1.58
C LYS A 31 -12.37 7.74 1.91
N ARG A 32 -13.30 6.99 2.51
CA ARG A 32 -14.58 7.52 2.96
C ARG A 32 -14.41 8.15 4.34
N GLY A 33 -15.06 9.29 4.53
CA GLY A 33 -15.12 9.97 5.83
C GLY A 33 -16.01 9.22 6.82
N ALA A 34 -16.04 9.75 8.04
CA ALA A 34 -17.01 9.35 9.04
C ALA A 34 -18.43 9.74 8.61
N GLU A 35 -19.39 8.92 8.99
CA GLU A 35 -20.82 9.21 8.89
C GLU A 35 -21.22 9.90 10.21
N GLY A 36 -21.89 11.06 10.12
CA GLY A 36 -22.31 11.87 11.27
C GLY A 36 -21.56 13.20 11.40
N GLU A 37 -21.82 13.90 12.50
CA GLU A 37 -21.26 15.23 12.79
C GLU A 37 -19.81 15.15 13.25
N ILE A 38 -19.45 14.09 13.99
CA ILE A 38 -18.14 13.92 14.59
C ILE A 38 -17.17 13.31 13.58
N LYS A 39 -16.24 14.13 13.09
CA LYS A 39 -15.23 13.72 12.09
C LYS A 39 -13.90 13.30 12.67
N GLN A 40 -13.62 13.62 13.94
CA GLN A 40 -12.33 13.34 14.58
C GLN A 40 -12.52 12.89 16.01
N ALA A 41 -11.85 11.79 16.38
CA ALA A 41 -11.78 11.30 17.75
C ALA A 41 -10.33 10.89 18.08
N LYS A 42 -9.82 11.36 19.22
CA LYS A 42 -8.48 11.04 19.74
C LYS A 42 -8.64 10.13 20.97
N ASN A 43 -7.79 9.11 21.11
CA ASN A 43 -7.80 8.12 22.20
C ASN A 43 -9.17 7.47 22.38
N ALA A 44 -9.71 6.97 21.27
CA ALA A 44 -11.04 6.38 21.23
C ALA A 44 -11.01 4.87 21.48
N LYS A 45 -11.99 4.39 22.24
CA LYS A 45 -12.35 2.97 22.26
C LYS A 45 -13.19 2.67 21.02
N VAL A 46 -12.75 1.66 20.25
CA VAL A 46 -13.38 1.30 18.98
C VAL A 46 -14.16 0.00 19.14
N ALA A 47 -15.43 0.02 18.72
CA ALA A 47 -16.26 -1.16 18.57
C ALA A 47 -16.46 -1.51 17.09
N ILE A 48 -16.31 -2.78 16.74
CA ILE A 48 -16.40 -3.25 15.35
C ILE A 48 -17.61 -4.16 15.21
N PHE A 49 -18.50 -3.84 14.28
CA PHE A 49 -19.68 -4.62 13.96
C PHE A 49 -19.61 -5.13 12.52
N ALA A 50 -19.78 -6.43 12.35
CA ALA A 50 -19.90 -7.08 11.06
C ALA A 50 -21.29 -6.91 10.43
N CYS A 51 -22.27 -6.44 11.22
CA CYS A 51 -23.62 -6.16 10.75
C CYS A 51 -23.80 -4.69 10.37
N PRO A 52 -24.70 -4.43 9.40
CA PRO A 52 -25.10 -3.07 9.07
C PRO A 52 -25.91 -2.47 10.23
N PHE A 53 -25.75 -1.16 10.44
CA PHE A 53 -26.58 -0.39 11.37
C PHE A 53 -27.84 0.04 10.63
N ASP A 54 -28.76 -0.89 10.46
CA ASP A 54 -30.04 -0.63 9.81
C ASP A 54 -31.16 -1.26 10.64
N LEU A 55 -32.41 -0.88 10.34
CA LEU A 55 -33.58 -1.55 10.88
C LEU A 55 -33.55 -2.99 10.35
N SER A 56 -33.24 -3.93 11.23
CA SER A 56 -33.18 -5.35 10.88
C SER A 56 -34.58 -5.81 10.50
N GLN A 57 -34.82 -5.97 9.20
CA GLN A 57 -36.05 -6.59 8.71
C GLN A 57 -36.05 -8.05 9.15
N SER A 58 -37.13 -8.49 9.78
CA SER A 58 -37.31 -9.90 10.09
C SER A 58 -37.41 -10.69 8.78
N GLU A 59 -36.59 -11.72 8.60
CA GLU A 59 -36.59 -12.57 7.38
C GLU A 59 -37.94 -13.23 7.15
N THR A 60 -38.63 -13.59 8.25
CA THR A 60 -40.02 -14.00 8.20
C THR A 60 -40.88 -12.76 7.98
N LYS A 61 -41.76 -12.79 6.97
CA LYS A 61 -42.84 -11.81 6.80
C LYS A 61 -43.79 -11.90 8.00
N GLY A 62 -43.43 -11.27 9.10
CA GLY A 62 -44.28 -11.10 10.26
C GLY A 62 -45.39 -10.13 9.88
N THR A 63 -46.61 -10.63 9.70
CA THR A 63 -47.77 -9.77 9.51
C THR A 63 -48.15 -9.18 10.87
N MET A 64 -47.74 -7.94 11.12
CA MET A 64 -48.27 -7.17 12.25
C MET A 64 -49.70 -6.76 11.91
N LEU A 65 -50.68 -7.42 12.54
CA LEU A 65 -52.09 -7.03 12.43
C LEU A 65 -52.32 -5.80 13.29
N MET A 66 -52.47 -4.64 12.66
CA MET A 66 -52.75 -3.38 13.35
C MET A 66 -54.20 -3.00 13.09
N ASN A 67 -55.04 -3.06 14.13
CA ASN A 67 -56.47 -2.78 14.04
C ASN A 67 -56.84 -1.35 14.48
N THR A 68 -55.91 -0.61 15.09
CA THR A 68 -56.17 0.69 15.70
C THR A 68 -55.06 1.69 15.35
N ALA A 69 -55.42 2.96 15.19
CA ALA A 69 -54.48 4.05 14.89
C ALA A 69 -53.40 4.22 15.97
N ASP A 70 -53.76 4.00 17.24
CA ASP A 70 -52.82 4.05 18.37
C ASP A 70 -51.76 2.93 18.31
N ASP A 71 -52.10 1.78 17.74
CA ASP A 71 -51.17 0.66 17.62
C ASP A 71 -50.12 0.91 16.53
N LEU A 72 -50.50 1.65 15.47
CA LEU A 72 -49.56 2.15 14.46
C LEU A 72 -48.53 3.10 15.09
N LEU A 73 -48.99 4.07 15.88
CA LEU A 73 -48.08 5.02 16.54
C LEU A 73 -47.17 4.35 17.58
N LYS A 74 -47.69 3.41 18.37
CA LYS A 74 -46.89 2.63 19.31
C LYS A 74 -45.85 1.78 18.61
N PHE A 75 -46.15 1.25 17.43
CA PHE A 75 -45.19 0.47 16.66
C PHE A 75 -44.02 1.34 16.18
N SER A 76 -44.31 2.51 15.60
CA SER A 76 -43.27 3.47 15.20
C SER A 76 -42.40 3.90 16.38
N ASN A 77 -43.00 4.28 17.51
CA ASN A 77 -42.26 4.68 18.71
C ASN A 77 -41.44 3.53 19.32
N LYS A 78 -41.93 2.29 19.22
CA LYS A 78 -41.23 1.09 19.72
C LYS A 78 -40.01 0.75 18.87
N GLU A 79 -40.10 0.88 17.56
CA GLU A 79 -38.94 0.70 16.67
C GLU A 79 -37.85 1.72 16.98
N GLU A 80 -38.22 3.00 17.13
CA GLU A 80 -37.28 4.06 17.53
C GLU A 80 -36.65 3.79 18.90
N ALA A 81 -37.45 3.41 19.90
CA ALA A 81 -36.94 3.09 21.23
C ALA A 81 -35.98 1.89 21.23
N THR A 82 -36.22 0.90 20.36
CA THR A 82 -35.32 -0.27 20.23
C THR A 82 -33.97 0.14 19.64
N VAL A 83 -33.97 1.06 18.68
CA VAL A 83 -32.74 1.61 18.10
C VAL A 83 -32.00 2.47 19.11
N GLU A 84 -32.71 3.33 19.85
CA GLU A 84 -32.11 4.16 20.90
C GLU A 84 -31.47 3.32 22.01
N GLN A 85 -32.14 2.25 22.47
CA GLN A 85 -31.59 1.32 23.46
C GLN A 85 -30.26 0.70 23.00
N LYS A 86 -30.18 0.19 21.77
CA LYS A 86 -28.95 -0.41 21.24
C LYS A 86 -27.77 0.58 21.19
N VAL A 87 -28.05 1.84 20.85
CA VAL A 87 -27.02 2.88 20.84
C VAL A 87 -26.66 3.30 22.26
N LYS A 88 -27.64 3.38 23.16
CA LYS A 88 -27.42 3.68 24.57
C LYS A 88 -26.55 2.62 25.26
N ASP A 89 -26.79 1.34 24.99
CA ASP A 89 -25.95 0.23 25.48
C ASP A 89 -24.49 0.39 25.02
N SER A 90 -24.29 0.88 23.80
CA SER A 90 -22.96 1.18 23.25
C SER A 90 -22.32 2.40 23.90
N ALA A 91 -23.13 3.40 24.28
CA ALA A 91 -22.69 4.59 25.00
C ALA A 91 -22.32 4.28 26.46
N GLU A 92 -23.10 3.44 27.14
CA GLU A 92 -22.81 2.94 28.50
C GLU A 92 -21.49 2.17 28.55
N ALA A 93 -21.16 1.44 27.47
CA ALA A 93 -19.88 0.80 27.27
C ALA A 93 -18.70 1.78 27.03
N SER A 94 -18.92 3.10 27.01
CA SER A 94 -17.91 4.14 26.76
C SER A 94 -17.21 4.05 25.39
N VAL A 95 -17.89 3.51 24.37
CA VAL A 95 -17.37 3.45 22.99
C VAL A 95 -17.41 4.84 22.37
N SER A 96 -16.27 5.32 21.85
CA SER A 96 -16.20 6.63 21.18
C SER A 96 -16.33 6.51 19.66
N VAL A 97 -15.95 5.36 19.09
CA VAL A 97 -15.99 5.12 17.65
C VAL A 97 -16.63 3.77 17.36
N VAL A 98 -17.61 3.76 16.48
CA VAL A 98 -18.32 2.57 16.02
C VAL A 98 -18.02 2.36 14.55
N VAL A 99 -17.53 1.16 14.22
CA VAL A 99 -17.25 0.73 12.85
C VAL A 99 -18.31 -0.27 12.42
N ALA A 100 -19.05 0.05 11.36
CA ALA A 100 -20.12 -0.75 10.80
C ALA A 100 -19.71 -1.36 9.45
N ALA A 101 -19.89 -2.66 9.27
CA ALA A 101 -19.84 -3.26 7.94
C ALA A 101 -21.22 -3.18 7.25
N GLY A 102 -21.28 -2.49 6.12
CA GLY A 102 -22.50 -2.37 5.33
C GLY A 102 -23.09 -0.97 5.36
N LYS A 103 -24.41 -0.84 5.43
CA LYS A 103 -25.13 0.44 5.48
C LYS A 103 -25.28 0.93 6.91
N CYS A 104 -25.23 2.25 7.08
CA CYS A 104 -25.65 2.94 8.30
C CYS A 104 -26.93 3.69 7.93
N GLY A 105 -28.03 3.39 8.60
CA GLY A 105 -29.31 4.05 8.41
C GLY A 105 -29.37 5.37 9.18
N ASP A 106 -30.14 6.32 8.67
CA ASP A 106 -30.18 7.71 9.19
C ASP A 106 -30.63 7.79 10.64
N LEU A 107 -31.55 6.91 11.07
CA LEU A 107 -32.01 6.83 12.45
C LEU A 107 -30.86 6.49 13.41
N TYR A 108 -29.98 5.55 13.04
CA TYR A 108 -28.81 5.22 13.84
C TYR A 108 -27.79 6.36 13.86
N ILE A 109 -27.57 7.04 12.74
CA ILE A 109 -26.66 8.19 12.67
C ILE A 109 -27.14 9.30 13.61
N HIS A 110 -28.43 9.63 13.57
CA HIS A 110 -29.04 10.62 14.46
C HIS A 110 -28.81 10.29 15.95
N PHE A 111 -29.03 9.04 16.36
CA PHE A 111 -28.77 8.64 17.75
C PHE A 111 -27.27 8.59 18.09
N LEU A 112 -26.41 8.14 17.17
CA LEU A 112 -24.96 8.17 17.37
C LEU A 112 -24.45 9.60 17.59
N ASP A 113 -24.96 10.57 16.82
CA ASP A 113 -24.64 11.99 16.98
C ASP A 113 -25.15 12.54 18.32
N LYS A 114 -26.38 12.19 18.74
CA LYS A 114 -26.95 12.55 20.06
C LYS A 114 -26.05 12.10 21.21
N TYR A 115 -25.47 10.89 21.12
CA TYR A 115 -24.55 10.34 22.12
C TYR A 115 -23.07 10.68 21.88
N LYS A 116 -22.78 11.50 20.86
CA LYS A 116 -21.42 11.90 20.47
C LYS A 116 -20.48 10.73 20.15
N ILE A 117 -20.98 9.73 19.44
CA ILE A 117 -20.23 8.58 18.96
C ILE A 117 -19.95 8.75 17.47
N MET A 118 -18.69 8.55 17.06
CA MET A 118 -18.29 8.62 15.66
C MET A 118 -18.66 7.33 14.93
N GLY A 119 -19.47 7.44 13.87
CA GLY A 119 -19.81 6.32 12.98
C GLY A 119 -18.85 6.21 11.80
N VAL A 120 -18.28 5.03 11.55
CA VAL A 120 -17.46 4.77 10.36
C VAL A 120 -18.06 3.59 9.59
N ARG A 121 -18.33 3.83 8.31
CA ARG A 121 -18.88 2.83 7.40
C ARG A 121 -17.79 2.12 6.62
N LEU A 122 -17.76 0.79 6.70
CA LEU A 122 -16.92 -0.08 5.88
C LEU A 122 -17.73 -0.89 4.89
N THR A 123 -17.32 -0.88 3.63
CA THR A 123 -17.93 -1.68 2.56
C THR A 123 -17.23 -3.01 2.33
N SER A 124 -15.94 -3.12 2.69
CA SER A 124 -15.11 -4.29 2.41
C SER A 124 -14.96 -5.19 3.63
N LYS A 125 -15.29 -6.48 3.46
CA LYS A 125 -15.05 -7.53 4.47
C LYS A 125 -13.56 -7.70 4.78
N PHE A 126 -12.69 -7.50 3.77
CA PHE A 126 -11.24 -7.61 3.95
C PHE A 126 -10.70 -6.48 4.84
N ASP A 127 -11.23 -5.27 4.68
CA ASP A 127 -10.83 -4.13 5.50
C ASP A 127 -11.28 -4.29 6.96
N LEU A 128 -12.48 -4.82 7.19
CA LEU A 128 -12.93 -5.16 8.53
C LEU A 128 -12.00 -6.19 9.20
N ARG A 129 -11.60 -7.24 8.46
CA ARG A 129 -10.67 -8.27 8.99
C ARG A 129 -9.31 -7.68 9.34
N ARG A 130 -8.78 -6.77 8.51
CA ARG A 130 -7.53 -6.05 8.78
C ARG A 130 -7.65 -5.08 9.95
N LEU A 131 -8.80 -4.42 10.10
CA LEU A 131 -9.09 -3.56 11.24
C LEU A 131 -9.07 -4.35 12.55
N CYS A 132 -9.75 -5.49 12.56
CA CYS A 132 -9.72 -6.44 13.68
C CYS A 132 -8.28 -6.87 14.04
N LEU A 133 -7.45 -7.16 13.04
CA LEU A 133 -6.05 -7.52 13.26
C LEU A 133 -5.20 -6.36 13.78
N THR A 134 -5.48 -5.14 13.33
CA THR A 134 -4.75 -3.92 13.73
C THR A 134 -5.09 -3.52 15.17
N LEU A 135 -6.38 -3.57 15.52
CA LEU A 135 -6.88 -3.23 16.85
C LEU A 135 -6.81 -4.40 17.85
N GLY A 136 -6.61 -5.62 17.36
CA GLY A 136 -6.70 -6.83 18.19
C GLY A 136 -8.11 -7.16 18.67
N ALA A 137 -9.14 -6.58 18.04
CA ALA A 137 -10.54 -6.72 18.42
C ALA A 137 -11.30 -7.67 17.50
N GLN A 138 -12.31 -8.37 18.02
CA GLN A 138 -13.19 -9.23 17.24
C GLN A 138 -14.43 -8.46 16.79
N ALA A 139 -14.84 -8.62 15.53
CA ALA A 139 -16.07 -8.03 15.02
C ALA A 139 -17.30 -8.77 15.54
N GLN A 140 -18.27 -8.02 16.05
CA GLN A 140 -19.53 -8.53 16.57
C GLN A 140 -20.56 -8.68 15.43
N ALA A 141 -21.28 -9.80 15.39
CA ALA A 141 -22.32 -10.06 14.39
C ALA A 141 -23.71 -9.49 14.76
N VAL A 142 -23.87 -8.89 15.93
CA VAL A 142 -25.14 -8.29 16.37
C VAL A 142 -24.82 -6.97 17.07
N ILE A 143 -25.67 -5.96 16.85
CA ILE A 143 -25.58 -4.68 17.56
C ILE A 143 -25.99 -4.94 19.02
N CYS A 144 -25.00 -5.17 19.87
CA CYS A 144 -25.11 -5.44 21.29
C CYS A 144 -23.88 -4.80 21.97
N ALA A 145 -23.97 -4.53 23.27
CA ALA A 145 -22.88 -3.96 24.06
C ALA A 145 -21.58 -4.79 23.86
N PRO A 146 -20.50 -4.17 23.36
CA PRO A 146 -19.29 -4.90 23.03
C PRO A 146 -18.50 -5.28 24.30
N PRO A 147 -18.12 -6.56 24.50
CA PRO A 147 -17.33 -6.98 25.66
C PRO A 147 -15.81 -6.76 25.48
N VAL A 148 -15.33 -6.52 24.26
CA VAL A 148 -13.89 -6.40 23.95
C VAL A 148 -13.64 -5.12 23.19
N PHE A 149 -12.87 -4.22 23.80
CA PHE A 149 -12.49 -2.93 23.22
C PHE A 149 -11.13 -3.09 22.52
N GLY A 150 -11.07 -2.67 21.26
CA GLY A 150 -9.80 -2.37 20.62
C GLY A 150 -9.45 -0.92 20.91
N ASP A 151 -8.29 -0.68 21.52
CA ASP A 151 -7.76 0.66 21.65
C ASP A 151 -7.05 1.06 20.36
N THR A 152 -7.28 2.30 19.92
CA THR A 152 -6.45 3.15 19.03
C THR A 152 -7.07 3.67 17.72
N PHE A 153 -6.44 4.78 17.30
CA PHE A 153 -6.87 5.93 16.53
C PHE A 153 -7.04 5.67 15.04
N ILE A 154 -8.10 6.25 14.46
CA ILE A 154 -8.38 6.17 13.02
C ILE A 154 -7.57 7.21 12.23
N PHE A 155 -6.98 8.22 12.88
CA PHE A 155 -6.16 9.23 12.20
C PHE A 155 -4.97 9.71 13.06
N ASP A 156 -3.78 9.55 12.50
CA ASP A 156 -2.49 10.15 12.87
C ASP A 156 -2.06 10.09 14.35
N LYS A 157 -1.29 9.03 14.68
CA LYS A 157 0.03 9.20 15.29
C LYS A 157 0.83 7.91 15.26
N GLN A 158 2.15 8.09 15.20
CA GLN A 158 3.24 7.11 15.25
C GLN A 158 3.10 6.11 16.42
N THR A 159 2.20 5.14 16.31
CA THR A 159 2.34 3.90 17.09
C THR A 159 3.48 3.12 16.47
N GLU A 160 4.54 2.94 17.25
CA GLU A 160 5.76 2.26 16.83
C GLU A 160 5.55 0.75 16.59
N ASN A 161 4.31 0.22 16.55
CA ASN A 161 4.05 -1.21 16.36
C ASN A 161 2.67 -1.53 15.76
N SER A 162 2.25 -0.84 14.68
CA SER A 162 1.07 -1.27 13.93
C SER A 162 1.38 -2.49 13.06
N LYS A 163 0.60 -3.57 13.19
CA LYS A 163 0.76 -4.78 12.36
C LYS A 163 0.46 -4.54 10.88
N VAL A 164 -0.36 -3.53 10.58
CA VAL A 164 -0.82 -3.13 9.24
C VAL A 164 -0.26 -1.77 8.88
N LEU A 165 0.16 -1.62 7.63
CA LEU A 165 0.71 -0.38 7.08
C LEU A 165 -0.11 0.02 5.85
N THR A 166 -0.44 1.30 5.75
CA THR A 166 -1.15 1.83 4.58
C THR A 166 -0.26 2.80 3.82
N VAL A 167 0.06 2.48 2.58
CA VAL A 167 0.74 3.38 1.64
C VAL A 167 -0.32 4.25 0.97
N ILE A 168 -0.26 5.55 1.20
CA ILE A 168 -1.16 6.51 0.56
C ILE A 168 -0.50 7.00 -0.72
N VAL A 169 -1.08 6.61 -1.85
CA VAL A 169 -0.61 7.02 -3.17
C VAL A 169 -1.50 8.13 -3.67
N ARG A 170 -0.87 9.26 -4.00
CA ARG A 170 -1.51 10.46 -4.55
C ARG A 170 -1.17 10.57 -6.03
N GLY A 171 -2.10 11.08 -6.83
CA GLY A 171 -1.92 11.14 -8.28
C GLY A 171 -3.05 11.90 -8.97
N SER A 172 -2.72 12.48 -10.13
CA SER A 172 -3.64 13.29 -10.93
C SER A 172 -4.65 12.47 -11.73
N SER A 173 -4.33 11.22 -12.04
CA SER A 173 -5.12 10.36 -12.92
C SER A 173 -5.17 8.93 -12.38
N GLN A 174 -6.31 8.25 -12.57
CA GLN A 174 -6.49 6.86 -12.12
C GLN A 174 -5.46 5.92 -12.73
N SER A 175 -5.13 6.09 -14.02
CA SER A 175 -4.12 5.28 -14.71
C SER A 175 -2.75 5.34 -14.02
N ILE A 176 -2.29 6.55 -13.67
CA ILE A 176 -1.01 6.73 -12.96
C ILE A 176 -1.05 6.06 -11.58
N LEU A 177 -2.18 6.19 -10.87
CA LEU A 177 -2.33 5.55 -9.56
C LEU A 177 -2.32 4.03 -9.65
N ASP A 178 -2.92 3.45 -10.68
CA ASP A 178 -2.93 2.01 -10.91
C ASP A 178 -1.53 1.50 -11.31
N ASP A 179 -0.77 2.27 -12.09
CA ASP A 179 0.62 1.95 -12.44
C ASP A 179 1.54 2.02 -11.22
N VAL A 180 1.37 3.04 -10.37
CA VAL A 180 2.14 3.18 -9.12
C VAL A 180 1.77 2.09 -8.12
N GLU A 181 0.49 1.72 -8.01
CA GLU A 181 0.06 0.60 -7.17
C GLU A 181 0.74 -0.71 -7.60
N ARG A 182 0.75 -1.01 -8.91
CA ARG A 182 1.45 -2.18 -9.47
C ARG A 182 2.94 -2.14 -9.15
N ALA A 183 3.59 -0.98 -9.34
CA ALA A 183 5.01 -0.83 -9.04
C ALA A 183 5.34 -1.07 -7.55
N ILE A 184 4.46 -0.62 -6.64
CA ILE A 184 4.61 -0.86 -5.20
C ILE A 184 4.38 -2.34 -4.89
N ASP A 185 3.33 -2.96 -5.44
CA ASP A 185 3.02 -4.37 -5.22
C ASP A 185 4.16 -5.28 -5.71
N ASP A 186 4.73 -5.00 -6.90
CA ASP A 186 5.88 -5.71 -7.43
C ASP A 186 7.10 -5.52 -6.51
N GLY A 187 7.42 -4.29 -6.12
CA GLY A 187 8.55 -3.99 -5.24
C GLY A 187 8.45 -4.69 -3.87
N VAL A 188 7.26 -4.72 -3.28
CA VAL A 188 6.98 -5.39 -2.01
C VAL A 188 7.10 -6.92 -2.15
N ASN A 189 6.61 -7.48 -3.25
CA ASN A 189 6.75 -8.91 -3.56
C ASN A 189 8.21 -9.30 -3.79
N THR A 190 8.98 -8.49 -4.52
CA THR A 190 10.41 -8.69 -4.73
C THR A 190 11.15 -8.67 -3.40
N PHE A 191 10.86 -7.70 -2.53
CA PHE A 191 11.49 -7.64 -1.21
C PHE A 191 11.15 -8.86 -0.34
N LYS A 192 9.93 -9.39 -0.42
CA LYS A 192 9.57 -10.65 0.25
C LYS A 192 10.32 -11.84 -0.32
N ALA A 193 10.49 -11.92 -1.63
CA ALA A 193 11.27 -12.99 -2.25
C ALA A 193 12.73 -12.95 -1.78
N LEU A 194 13.32 -11.75 -1.71
CA LEU A 194 14.69 -11.55 -1.23
C LEU A 194 14.87 -11.92 0.25
N THR A 195 13.86 -11.70 1.09
CA THR A 195 13.92 -11.99 2.53
C THR A 195 13.58 -13.43 2.90
N ARG A 196 12.99 -14.21 1.96
CA ARG A 196 12.74 -15.64 2.18
C ARG A 196 14.01 -16.48 2.16
N ASP A 197 14.95 -16.16 1.27
CA ASP A 197 16.20 -16.88 1.10
C ASP A 197 17.41 -16.07 1.58
N ASN A 198 17.97 -16.46 2.73
CA ASN A 198 19.17 -15.82 3.28
C ASN A 198 20.34 -15.80 2.30
N ARG A 199 20.45 -16.78 1.39
CA ARG A 199 21.55 -16.87 0.40
C ARG A 199 21.48 -15.76 -0.64
N ILE A 200 20.28 -15.40 -1.10
CA ILE A 200 20.08 -14.32 -2.08
C ILE A 200 20.40 -12.97 -1.42
N PHE A 201 20.00 -12.80 -0.16
CA PHE A 201 20.33 -11.63 0.63
C PHE A 201 21.85 -11.45 0.84
N TYR A 202 22.57 -12.53 1.18
CA TYR A 202 24.04 -12.51 1.29
C TYR A 202 24.75 -12.29 -0.05
N PHE A 203 24.19 -12.80 -1.15
CA PHE A 203 24.71 -12.56 -2.49
C PHE A 203 24.63 -11.07 -2.84
N LEU A 204 23.47 -10.43 -2.65
CA LEU A 204 23.31 -8.98 -2.85
C LEU A 204 24.24 -8.14 -1.98
N LEU A 205 24.44 -8.53 -0.72
CA LEU A 205 25.39 -7.87 0.19
C LEU A 205 26.85 -7.98 -0.26
N ASN A 206 27.25 -9.11 -0.85
CA ASN A 206 28.60 -9.29 -1.39
C ASN A 206 28.80 -8.61 -2.76
N MET A 207 27.76 -8.50 -3.59
CA MET A 207 27.81 -7.74 -4.85
C MET A 207 28.00 -6.23 -4.61
N CYS A 208 27.51 -5.72 -3.47
CA CYS A 208 27.85 -4.37 -2.99
C CYS A 208 29.29 -4.35 -2.45
N GLN A 209 30.27 -4.37 -3.35
CA GLN A 209 31.70 -4.36 -3.05
C GLN A 209 32.22 -3.02 -2.47
N ASN A 210 31.34 -2.22 -1.85
CA ASN A 210 31.67 -1.03 -1.08
C ASN A 210 30.94 -1.04 0.28
N ARG A 211 31.60 -1.65 1.28
CA ARG A 211 31.13 -1.91 2.66
C ARG A 211 30.71 -0.70 3.51
N LYS A 212 30.73 0.54 3.00
CA LYS A 212 30.43 1.75 3.80
C LYS A 212 29.00 2.29 3.70
N LEU A 213 28.15 1.76 2.81
CA LEU A 213 26.85 2.36 2.50
C LEU A 213 25.64 1.46 2.80
N ILE A 214 25.82 0.41 3.60
CA ILE A 214 24.79 -0.61 3.82
C ILE A 214 23.61 -0.11 4.70
N SER A 215 23.80 0.91 5.53
CA SER A 215 22.72 1.46 6.36
C SER A 215 21.94 2.63 5.74
N CYS A 216 22.44 3.27 4.68
CA CYS A 216 21.78 4.45 4.07
C CYS A 216 21.12 4.16 2.71
N PHE A 217 21.49 3.10 1.99
CA PHE A 217 21.06 2.93 0.60
C PHE A 217 19.67 2.32 0.38
N ILE A 218 18.98 1.90 1.44
CA ILE A 218 17.67 1.23 1.30
C ILE A 218 16.53 2.24 1.02
N ILE A 219 16.73 3.55 1.25
CA ILE A 219 15.59 4.50 1.35
C ILE A 219 15.51 5.57 0.24
N GLU A 220 16.59 5.99 -0.43
CA GLU A 220 16.47 7.11 -1.39
C GLU A 220 16.46 6.74 -2.89
N LYS A 221 16.83 5.53 -3.26
CA LYS A 221 16.63 5.04 -4.63
C LYS A 221 16.18 3.61 -4.55
N PHE A 222 14.88 3.40 -4.78
CA PHE A 222 14.26 2.10 -5.00
C PHE A 222 15.24 1.23 -5.79
N LEU A 223 15.71 0.17 -5.14
CA LEU A 223 16.75 -0.78 -5.54
C LEU A 223 16.76 -0.99 -7.06
N PHE A 224 17.52 -0.12 -7.71
CA PHE A 224 17.60 0.07 -9.15
C PHE A 224 18.31 -1.16 -9.70
N ILE A 225 17.58 -2.27 -9.94
CA ILE A 225 17.90 -3.28 -10.96
C ILE A 225 19.43 -3.46 -11.07
N VAL A 226 20.12 -3.78 -9.97
CA VAL A 226 21.61 -3.68 -9.91
C VAL A 226 22.27 -4.80 -10.72
N ILE A 227 21.50 -5.56 -11.47
CA ILE A 227 22.02 -6.42 -12.52
C ILE A 227 21.10 -6.23 -13.70
N GLY A 228 21.46 -5.30 -14.59
CA GLY A 228 20.98 -5.28 -15.97
C GLY A 228 21.41 -6.55 -16.68
N TRP A 229 20.75 -7.67 -16.35
CA TRP A 229 20.96 -9.01 -16.86
C TRP A 229 22.42 -9.51 -16.84
N SER A 230 23.26 -9.03 -15.89
CA SER A 230 24.65 -9.50 -15.79
C SER A 230 24.73 -10.96 -15.33
N THR A 231 23.74 -11.42 -14.55
CA THR A 231 23.61 -12.82 -14.15
C THR A 231 23.47 -13.76 -15.34
N GLU A 232 22.70 -13.36 -16.35
CA GLU A 232 22.43 -14.12 -17.56
C GLU A 232 23.67 -14.18 -18.47
N ILE A 233 24.43 -13.08 -18.54
CA ILE A 233 25.66 -13.03 -19.35
C ILE A 233 26.80 -13.79 -18.67
N GLU A 234 26.93 -13.70 -17.35
CA GLU A 234 27.90 -14.53 -16.63
C GLU A 234 27.52 -16.02 -16.71
N LEU A 235 26.22 -16.35 -16.60
CA LEU A 235 25.75 -17.72 -16.76
C LEU A 235 25.95 -18.23 -18.19
N SER A 236 25.66 -17.41 -19.21
CA SER A 236 25.92 -17.71 -20.62
C SER A 236 27.41 -18.03 -20.82
N ARG A 237 28.31 -17.22 -20.27
CA ARG A 237 29.77 -17.44 -20.32
C ARG A 237 30.18 -18.76 -19.67
N GLN A 238 29.70 -19.03 -18.45
CA GLN A 238 30.04 -20.26 -17.72
C GLN A 238 29.52 -21.52 -18.44
N ILE A 239 28.31 -21.46 -19.01
CA ILE A 239 27.74 -22.56 -19.77
C ILE A 239 28.48 -22.77 -21.10
N GLN A 240 28.94 -21.69 -21.76
CA GLN A 240 29.77 -21.80 -22.96
C GLN A 240 31.09 -22.53 -22.66
N LEU A 241 31.77 -22.16 -21.57
CA LEU A 241 33.00 -22.82 -21.12
C LEU A 241 32.75 -24.29 -20.75
N PHE A 242 31.63 -24.58 -20.08
CA PHE A 242 31.24 -25.95 -19.78
C PHE A 242 30.96 -26.76 -21.07
N GLY A 243 30.31 -26.14 -22.05
CA GLY A 243 30.06 -26.73 -23.36
C GLY A 243 31.34 -27.02 -24.15
N GLU A 244 32.44 -26.27 -23.92
CA GLU A 244 33.75 -26.55 -24.53
C GLU A 244 34.42 -27.79 -23.97
N ILE A 245 34.21 -28.08 -22.69
CA ILE A 245 34.78 -29.24 -21.99
C ILE A 245 34.05 -30.53 -22.38
N GLN A 246 32.74 -30.46 -22.63
CA GLN A 246 31.91 -31.64 -22.90
C GLN A 246 32.19 -32.22 -24.31
N SER A 247 32.52 -33.51 -24.37
CA SER A 247 32.67 -34.24 -25.63
C SER A 247 31.34 -34.85 -26.09
N GLY A 248 30.99 -34.69 -27.37
CA GLY A 248 29.83 -35.34 -28.00
C GLY A 248 28.85 -34.37 -28.65
N LEU A 249 27.68 -34.88 -29.05
CA LEU A 249 26.64 -34.07 -29.70
C LEU A 249 26.00 -33.04 -28.76
N GLU A 250 26.08 -33.27 -27.44
CA GLU A 250 25.50 -32.40 -26.41
C GLU A 250 26.15 -31.01 -26.37
N GLN A 251 27.42 -30.89 -26.76
CA GLN A 251 28.14 -29.62 -26.83
C GLN A 251 27.39 -28.56 -27.65
N TYR A 252 26.80 -28.97 -28.78
CA TYR A 252 26.04 -28.06 -29.64
C TYR A 252 24.78 -27.55 -28.94
N SER A 253 24.08 -28.44 -28.24
CA SER A 253 22.88 -28.10 -27.47
C SER A 253 23.20 -27.16 -26.30
N ILE A 254 24.28 -27.42 -25.57
CA ILE A 254 24.74 -26.58 -24.45
C ILE A 254 25.10 -25.17 -24.93
N ARG A 255 25.85 -25.06 -26.04
CA ARG A 255 26.18 -23.76 -26.64
C ARG A 255 24.94 -23.01 -27.12
N LYS A 256 23.97 -23.71 -27.73
CA LYS A 256 22.70 -23.08 -28.14
C LYS A 256 21.88 -22.61 -26.95
N PHE A 257 21.92 -23.33 -25.83
CA PHE A 257 21.28 -22.91 -24.59
C PHE A 257 21.92 -21.64 -24.02
N ALA A 258 23.25 -21.55 -24.00
CA ALA A 258 23.93 -20.33 -23.58
C ALA A 258 23.56 -19.13 -24.46
N ASN A 259 23.57 -19.30 -25.79
CA ASN A 259 23.16 -18.24 -26.72
C ASN A 259 21.69 -17.79 -26.54
N ALA A 260 20.83 -18.66 -25.99
CA ALA A 260 19.44 -18.32 -25.70
C ALA A 260 19.32 -17.36 -24.50
N LEU A 261 20.25 -17.42 -23.54
CA LEU A 261 20.28 -16.50 -22.39
C LEU A 261 20.56 -15.05 -22.85
N ASP A 262 21.29 -14.88 -23.95
CA ASP A 262 21.58 -13.55 -24.52
C ASP A 262 20.34 -12.84 -25.09
N VAL A 263 19.21 -13.55 -25.28
CA VAL A 263 17.98 -12.94 -25.81
C VAL A 263 17.46 -11.86 -24.87
N LEU A 264 17.60 -12.04 -23.56
CA LEU A 264 17.08 -11.12 -22.56
C LEU A 264 17.80 -9.75 -22.56
N PRO A 265 19.14 -9.69 -22.47
CA PRO A 265 19.87 -8.41 -22.60
C PRO A 265 19.70 -7.78 -23.99
N LYS A 266 19.54 -8.58 -25.06
CA LYS A 266 19.20 -8.07 -26.41
C LYS A 266 17.87 -7.33 -26.40
N GLN A 267 16.82 -7.99 -25.93
CA GLN A 267 15.48 -7.41 -25.89
C GLN A 267 15.44 -6.15 -25.01
N LEU A 268 16.19 -6.15 -23.90
CA LEU A 268 16.32 -4.94 -23.08
C LEU A 268 16.98 -3.79 -23.86
N ALA A 269 18.11 -4.05 -24.52
CA ALA A 269 18.79 -3.03 -25.32
C ALA A 269 17.91 -2.50 -26.46
N GLU A 270 17.14 -3.39 -27.13
CA GLU A 270 16.16 -3.01 -28.16
C GLU A 270 15.07 -2.10 -27.58
N ASN A 271 14.48 -2.48 -26.43
CA ASN A 271 13.43 -1.71 -25.76
C ASN A 271 13.93 -0.34 -25.28
N CYS A 272 15.22 -0.22 -24.95
CA CYS A 272 15.85 1.05 -24.57
C CYS A 272 16.33 1.88 -25.76
N GLY A 273 16.20 1.39 -27.01
CA GLY A 273 16.67 2.08 -28.21
C GLY A 273 18.19 2.10 -28.36
N MET A 274 18.92 1.23 -27.65
CA MET A 274 20.36 1.08 -27.79
C MET A 274 20.70 0.12 -28.93
N LYS A 275 21.89 0.28 -29.52
CA LYS A 275 22.40 -0.70 -30.48
C LYS A 275 22.78 -1.98 -29.75
N THR A 276 22.05 -3.05 -30.03
CA THR A 276 22.23 -4.36 -29.40
C THR A 276 23.63 -4.94 -29.55
N THR A 277 24.25 -4.77 -30.71
CA THR A 277 25.58 -5.30 -31.02
C THR A 277 26.67 -4.64 -30.19
N GLU A 278 26.64 -3.31 -30.08
CA GLU A 278 27.59 -2.53 -29.27
C GLU A 278 27.39 -2.79 -27.77
N ALA A 279 26.13 -2.80 -27.31
CA ALA A 279 25.80 -3.05 -25.92
C ALA A 279 26.26 -4.45 -25.44
N LEU A 280 26.03 -5.49 -26.24
CA LEU A 280 26.48 -6.84 -25.90
C LEU A 280 28.00 -6.99 -25.97
N ALA A 281 28.64 -6.44 -26.99
CA ALA A 281 30.10 -6.53 -27.14
C ALA A 281 30.80 -5.90 -25.91
N ASN A 282 30.32 -4.74 -25.47
CA ASN A 282 30.82 -4.08 -24.28
C ASN A 282 30.59 -4.92 -23.00
N LEU A 283 29.42 -5.57 -22.88
CA LEU A 283 29.16 -6.42 -21.71
C LEU A 283 30.07 -7.65 -21.68
N TYR A 284 30.24 -8.34 -22.81
CA TYR A 284 31.15 -9.49 -22.88
C TYR A 284 32.59 -9.10 -22.58
N ALA A 285 33.06 -7.96 -23.08
CA ALA A 285 34.40 -7.45 -22.78
C ALA A 285 34.57 -7.18 -21.28
N SER A 286 33.56 -6.64 -20.63
CA SER A 286 33.59 -6.31 -19.19
C SER A 286 33.57 -7.56 -18.31
N HIS A 287 32.75 -8.55 -18.66
CA HIS A 287 32.73 -9.85 -17.99
C HIS A 287 34.03 -10.65 -18.21
N GLN A 288 34.66 -10.54 -19.38
CA GLN A 288 35.99 -11.11 -19.63
C GLN A 288 37.08 -10.47 -18.75
N ASN A 289 36.94 -9.17 -18.44
CA ASN A 289 37.83 -8.44 -17.54
C ASN A 289 37.60 -8.77 -16.04
N GLY A 290 36.64 -9.64 -15.72
CA GLY A 290 36.37 -10.09 -14.35
C GLY A 290 35.31 -9.28 -13.60
N SER A 291 34.67 -8.30 -14.25
CA SER A 291 33.55 -7.56 -13.69
C SER A 291 32.25 -8.36 -13.77
N ILE A 292 32.01 -9.22 -12.79
CA ILE A 292 30.82 -10.12 -12.75
C ILE A 292 29.51 -9.34 -12.59
N ASN A 293 29.56 -8.15 -11.99
CA ASN A 293 28.38 -7.41 -11.54
C ASN A 293 27.95 -6.33 -12.55
N GLU A 294 28.68 -6.16 -13.65
CA GLU A 294 28.39 -5.10 -14.62
C GLU A 294 27.22 -5.51 -15.54
N GLY A 295 26.11 -4.80 -15.42
CA GLY A 295 24.94 -4.97 -16.28
C GLY A 295 24.82 -3.89 -17.34
N ILE A 296 23.79 -4.01 -18.18
CA ILE A 296 23.43 -2.95 -19.13
C ILE A 296 22.92 -1.73 -18.35
N GLU A 297 23.66 -0.63 -18.41
CA GLU A 297 23.21 0.65 -17.86
C GLU A 297 22.16 1.29 -18.78
N ILE A 298 20.91 1.32 -18.31
CA ILE A 298 19.83 2.03 -18.99
C ILE A 298 19.92 3.50 -18.55
N ILE A 299 20.59 4.32 -19.34
CA ILE A 299 20.45 5.77 -19.21
C ILE A 299 19.09 6.11 -19.81
N MET A 300 18.07 6.25 -18.96
CA MET A 300 16.84 6.93 -19.39
C MET A 300 17.29 8.31 -19.85
N ALA A 301 17.14 8.60 -21.15
CA ALA A 301 17.39 9.92 -21.68
C ALA A 301 16.68 10.90 -20.76
N ASN A 302 17.45 11.81 -20.15
CA ASN A 302 16.93 12.92 -19.38
C ASN A 302 15.74 13.49 -20.19
N PRO A 303 14.54 13.70 -19.59
CA PRO A 303 13.46 14.34 -20.32
C PRO A 303 14.05 15.63 -20.89
N ALA A 304 14.04 15.75 -22.23
CA ALA A 304 14.67 16.82 -22.97
C ALA A 304 14.48 18.14 -22.23
N GLY A 305 15.59 18.82 -21.92
CA GLY A 305 15.65 19.95 -21.00
C GLY A 305 14.47 20.92 -21.17
N GLY A 306 13.53 20.85 -20.23
CA GLY A 306 12.68 21.99 -19.93
C GLY A 306 13.57 23.12 -19.40
N PRO A 307 13.32 24.39 -19.77
CA PRO A 307 14.10 25.50 -19.25
C PRO A 307 14.13 25.43 -17.72
N ALA A 308 15.32 25.57 -17.14
CA ALA A 308 15.52 25.56 -15.70
C ALA A 308 14.48 26.48 -15.03
N PRO A 309 13.84 26.05 -13.92
CA PRO A 309 12.94 26.93 -13.18
C PRO A 309 13.72 28.19 -12.83
N ARG A 310 13.24 29.35 -13.30
CA ARG A 310 13.82 30.64 -12.91
C ARG A 310 13.85 30.66 -11.40
N GLY A 311 15.04 30.79 -10.84
CA GLY A 311 15.21 30.99 -9.40
C GLY A 311 14.33 32.15 -8.93
N PRO A 312 13.97 32.18 -7.64
CA PRO A 312 13.22 33.30 -7.09
C PRO A 312 13.94 34.59 -7.49
N LYS A 313 13.21 35.50 -8.15
CA LYS A 313 13.71 36.85 -8.42
C LYS A 313 14.16 37.42 -7.08
N ALA A 314 15.39 37.94 -7.04
CA ALA A 314 15.83 38.75 -5.91
C ALA A 314 14.74 39.78 -5.65
N GLN A 315 14.23 39.82 -4.43
CA GLN A 315 13.43 40.94 -3.99
C GLN A 315 14.36 42.14 -4.07
N ASP A 316 13.98 43.12 -4.89
CA ASP A 316 14.64 44.40 -4.91
C ASP A 316 14.61 44.93 -3.46
N GLU A 317 15.79 45.09 -2.88
CA GLU A 317 15.95 45.78 -1.60
C GLU A 317 15.52 47.22 -1.86
N ASP A 318 14.34 47.59 -1.36
CA ASP A 318 13.87 48.98 -1.38
C ASP A 318 14.90 49.84 -0.63
N ASP A 319 15.57 50.72 -1.40
CA ASP A 319 16.37 51.84 -0.92
C ASP A 319 15.50 52.81 -0.14
N ASP A 320 15.23 52.53 1.13
CA ASP A 320 14.72 53.53 2.07
C ASP A 320 15.92 54.29 2.67
N ALA A 321 16.49 55.17 1.85
CA ALA A 321 17.47 56.16 2.26
C ALA A 321 17.23 57.49 1.53
N GLY A 322 16.50 58.41 2.17
CA GLY A 322 16.76 59.85 2.02
C GLY A 322 15.59 60.75 1.65
N MET A 323 15.04 61.40 2.69
CA MET A 323 14.65 62.83 2.77
C MET A 323 13.68 63.42 1.73
N ALA A 324 12.45 63.73 2.19
CA ALA A 324 12.00 65.09 2.54
C ALA A 324 10.57 65.04 3.11
#